data_AF-A0A9E5ZQ98-F1
#
_entry.id   AF-A0A9E5ZQ98-F1
#
_cell.length_a   1.000
_cell.length_b   1.000
_cell.length_c   1.000
_cell.angle_alpha   90.00
_cell.angle_beta   90.00
_cell.angle_gamma   90.00
#
_symmetry.space_group_name_H-M   'P 1'
#
loop_
_entity.id
_entity.type
_entity.pdbx_description
1 polymer ?
#
loop_
_entity_poly.entity_id
_entity_poly.type
_entity_poly.pdbx_seq_one_letter_code
_entity_poly.pdbx_strand_id
1 'polypeptide(L)'
;MKLKLIFITCFLILSSSIYSQEKLEKVKYITSDKLKYIIIQDDFRFVYQAYKGYSPYTIKEKRKRENKPQMCGTVGYFGDGKGNGVYSILDGNLVLKFEVDVSSITTKKIDTRLSNGLSFKLSELEILDD
;
A
#
# COMPACT_ATOMS: atom_id res chain seq x y z
N MET A 1 16.93 -40.56 -19.64
CA MET A 1 15.89 -40.38 -18.60
C MET A 1 16.29 -39.45 -17.46
N LYS A 2 17.52 -39.53 -16.90
CA LYS A 2 17.95 -38.72 -15.74
C LYS A 2 17.89 -37.19 -15.94
N LEU A 3 18.24 -36.68 -17.13
CA LEU A 3 18.24 -35.24 -17.44
C LEU A 3 16.83 -34.63 -17.50
N LYS A 4 15.85 -35.38 -18.03
CA LYS A 4 14.43 -34.97 -18.04
C LYS A 4 13.86 -34.91 -16.63
N LEU A 5 14.26 -35.85 -15.77
CA LEU A 5 13.82 -35.86 -14.38
C LEU A 5 14.32 -34.60 -13.65
N ILE A 6 15.61 -34.25 -13.78
CA ILE A 6 16.20 -33.04 -13.19
C ILE A 6 15.48 -31.76 -13.63
N PHE A 7 15.14 -31.64 -14.92
CA PHE A 7 14.38 -30.49 -15.43
C PHE A 7 12.99 -30.37 -14.81
N ILE A 8 12.29 -31.50 -14.65
CA ILE A 8 10.96 -31.54 -14.04
C ILE A 8 11.06 -31.18 -12.54
N THR A 9 12.06 -31.70 -11.82
CA THR A 9 12.25 -31.35 -10.41
C THR A 9 12.59 -29.88 -10.22
N CYS A 10 13.48 -29.29 -11.04
CA CYS A 10 13.76 -27.85 -10.99
C CYS A 10 12.51 -27.00 -11.26
N PHE A 11 11.70 -27.39 -12.25
CA PHE A 11 10.47 -26.66 -12.58
C PHE A 11 9.43 -26.71 -11.44
N LEU A 12 9.29 -27.86 -10.78
CA LEU A 12 8.41 -28.02 -9.61
C LEU A 12 8.88 -27.18 -8.41
N ILE A 13 10.18 -27.14 -8.13
CA ILE A 13 10.76 -26.34 -7.03
C ILE A 13 10.57 -24.83 -7.28
N LEU A 14 10.75 -24.37 -8.52
CA LEU A 14 10.52 -22.98 -8.90
C LEU A 14 9.04 -22.57 -8.82
N SER A 15 8.12 -23.48 -9.12
CA SER A 15 6.67 -23.19 -9.05
C SER A 15 6.16 -23.07 -7.61
N SER A 16 6.76 -23.80 -6.67
CA SER A 16 6.32 -23.82 -5.27
C SER A 16 6.84 -22.62 -4.48
N SER A 17 7.98 -22.04 -4.84
CA SER A 17 8.48 -20.81 -4.21
C SER A 17 7.63 -19.58 -4.52
N ILE A 18 7.00 -19.51 -5.69
CA ILE A 18 6.11 -18.41 -6.07
C ILE A 18 4.81 -18.43 -5.25
N TYR A 19 4.31 -19.62 -4.90
CA TYR A 19 3.06 -19.77 -4.14
C TYR A 19 3.22 -19.46 -2.64
N SER A 20 4.44 -19.46 -2.12
CA SER A 20 4.72 -19.21 -0.70
C SER A 20 4.95 -17.74 -0.38
N GLN A 21 4.58 -16.81 -1.27
CA GLN A 21 4.71 -15.39 -0.97
C GLN A 21 3.82 -15.04 0.23
N GLU A 22 4.44 -14.49 1.27
CA GLU A 22 3.79 -14.08 2.49
C GLU A 22 2.69 -13.05 2.17
N LYS A 23 1.44 -13.40 2.50
CA LYS A 23 0.30 -12.50 2.30
C LYS A 23 0.14 -11.63 3.52
N LEU A 24 0.12 -10.31 3.32
CA LEU A 24 -0.32 -9.38 4.34
C LEU A 24 -1.78 -9.64 4.71
N GLU A 25 -2.11 -9.33 5.96
CA GLU A 25 -3.48 -9.33 6.44
C GLU A 25 -4.30 -8.29 5.67
N LYS A 26 -5.57 -8.60 5.42
CA LYS A 26 -6.49 -7.73 4.69
C LYS A 26 -7.00 -6.60 5.59
N VAL A 27 -6.09 -5.73 5.99
CA VAL A 27 -6.33 -4.63 6.92
C VAL A 27 -5.81 -3.32 6.34
N LYS A 28 -6.08 -2.23 7.07
CA LYS A 28 -5.58 -0.90 6.75
C LYS A 28 -4.27 -0.68 7.50
N TYR A 29 -3.20 -0.49 6.75
CA TYR A 29 -1.90 -0.09 7.28
C TYR A 29 -1.75 1.42 7.20
N ILE A 30 -1.03 1.99 8.16
CA ILE A 30 -0.70 3.41 8.19
C ILE A 30 0.77 3.61 8.54
N THR A 31 1.42 4.57 7.87
CA THR A 31 2.79 4.97 8.22
C THR A 31 2.86 5.59 9.61
N SER A 32 4.03 5.53 10.26
CA SER A 32 4.23 6.10 11.59
C SER A 32 3.91 7.60 11.69
N ASP A 33 4.10 8.36 10.61
CA ASP A 33 3.73 9.79 10.52
C ASP A 33 2.21 10.03 10.40
N LYS A 34 1.42 8.96 10.26
CA LYS A 34 -0.04 8.93 10.13
C LYS A 34 -0.57 9.62 8.87
N LEU A 35 0.26 9.81 7.85
CA LEU A 35 -0.13 10.54 6.63
C LEU A 35 -0.43 9.66 5.43
N LYS A 36 0.00 8.39 5.43
CA LYS A 36 -0.17 7.48 4.29
C LYS A 36 -0.89 6.22 4.74
N TYR A 37 -1.93 5.88 3.99
CA TYR A 37 -2.77 4.71 4.21
C TYR A 37 -2.58 3.73 3.08
N ILE A 38 -2.45 2.45 3.44
CA ILE A 38 -2.32 1.33 2.52
C ILE A 38 -3.35 0.30 2.92
N ILE A 39 -4.38 0.11 2.10
CA ILE A 39 -5.45 -0.85 2.35
C ILE A 39 -5.16 -2.08 1.51
N ILE A 40 -4.89 -3.20 2.16
CA ILE A 40 -4.63 -4.48 1.49
C ILE A 40 -5.96 -5.11 1.06
N GLN A 41 -5.99 -5.56 -0.18
CA GLN A 41 -7.11 -6.24 -0.81
C GLN A 41 -6.70 -7.65 -1.26
N ASP A 42 -7.67 -8.36 -1.82
CA ASP A 42 -7.49 -9.68 -2.40
C ASP A 42 -6.52 -9.65 -3.57
N ASP A 43 -5.97 -10.83 -3.92
CA ASP A 43 -5.12 -11.02 -5.10
C ASP A 43 -3.91 -10.08 -5.17
N PHE A 44 -3.28 -9.84 -4.01
CA PHE A 44 -2.12 -8.96 -3.88
C PHE A 44 -2.39 -7.52 -4.31
N ARG A 45 -3.63 -7.05 -4.21
CA ARG A 45 -3.99 -5.69 -4.58
C ARG A 45 -3.97 -4.74 -3.39
N PHE A 46 -3.85 -3.45 -3.67
CA PHE A 46 -3.89 -2.42 -2.65
C PHE A 46 -4.65 -1.17 -3.12
N VAL A 47 -5.11 -0.39 -2.14
CA VAL A 47 -5.52 1.01 -2.32
C VAL A 47 -4.64 1.90 -1.45
N TYR A 48 -4.14 2.99 -2.03
CA TYR A 48 -3.22 3.93 -1.41
C TYR A 48 -3.83 5.32 -1.33
N GLN A 49 -3.65 5.98 -0.19
CA GLN A 49 -4.04 7.37 0.01
C GLN A 49 -3.02 8.10 0.88
N ALA A 50 -2.52 9.23 0.40
CA ALA A 50 -1.61 10.11 1.11
C ALA A 50 -2.24 11.47 1.37
N TYR A 51 -1.91 12.03 2.54
CA TYR A 51 -2.40 13.33 3.01
C TYR A 51 -1.25 14.29 3.27
N LYS A 52 -1.51 15.58 3.06
CA LYS A 52 -0.56 16.65 3.36
C LYS A 52 -0.85 17.26 4.73
N GLY A 53 0.11 17.15 5.65
CA GLY A 53 0.10 17.81 6.96
C GLY A 53 -0.76 17.11 8.02
N TYR A 54 -2.02 16.79 7.73
CA TYR A 54 -2.90 16.05 8.64
C TYR A 54 -3.85 15.11 7.91
N SER A 55 -4.21 14.02 8.58
CA SER A 55 -5.08 12.98 8.08
C SER A 55 -6.34 12.85 8.94
N PRO A 56 -7.35 12.10 8.49
CA PRO A 56 -8.50 11.77 9.32
C PRO A 56 -8.10 11.17 10.68
N TYR A 57 -7.05 10.35 10.70
CA TYR A 57 -6.57 9.72 11.93
C TYR A 57 -6.00 10.75 12.92
N THR A 58 -5.08 11.62 12.48
CA THR A 58 -4.46 12.61 13.39
C THR A 58 -5.47 13.60 13.94
N ILE A 59 -6.47 13.98 13.14
CA ILE A 59 -7.59 14.82 13.61
C ILE A 59 -8.47 14.08 14.63
N LYS A 60 -8.76 12.79 14.41
CA LYS A 60 -9.53 11.97 15.37
C LYS A 60 -8.80 11.88 16.70
N GLU A 61 -7.50 11.62 16.70
CA GLU A 61 -6.68 11.57 17.93
C GLU A 61 -6.61 12.92 18.64
N LYS A 62 -6.36 14.00 17.90
CA LYS A 62 -6.35 15.36 18.46
C LYS A 62 -7.68 15.69 19.15
N ARG A 63 -8.81 15.38 18.51
CA ARG A 63 -10.15 15.60 19.08
C ARG A 63 -10.40 14.79 20.34
N LYS A 64 -9.98 13.51 20.36
CA LYS A 64 -10.05 12.67 21.57
C LYS A 64 -9.25 13.26 22.72
N ARG A 65 -8.08 13.86 22.44
CA ARG A 65 -7.23 14.49 23.45
C ARG A 65 -7.78 15.81 23.97
N GLU A 66 -8.34 16.63 23.09
CA GLU A 66 -8.79 17.98 23.44
C GLU A 66 -10.08 18.00 24.25
N ASN A 67 -10.92 16.96 24.19
CA ASN A 67 -12.22 16.89 24.90
C ASN A 67 -13.09 18.15 24.69
N LYS A 68 -12.94 18.82 23.55
CA LYS A 68 -13.69 20.04 23.22
C LYS A 68 -14.97 19.71 22.44
N PRO A 69 -16.07 20.44 22.69
CA PRO A 69 -17.27 20.33 21.87
C PRO A 69 -16.93 20.64 20.41
N GLN A 70 -17.34 19.75 19.51
CA GLN A 70 -17.06 19.88 18.08
C GLN A 70 -18.02 20.90 17.47
N MET A 71 -17.50 21.89 16.75
CA MET A 71 -18.33 22.69 15.84
C MET A 71 -18.90 21.77 14.75
N CYS A 72 -20.20 21.88 14.47
CA CYS A 72 -20.86 21.20 13.36
C CYS A 72 -20.29 21.73 12.03
N GLY A 73 -19.30 21.02 11.48
CA GLY A 73 -18.68 21.37 10.21
C GLY A 73 -17.87 20.20 9.64
N THR A 74 -17.80 20.13 8.32
CA THR A 74 -17.01 19.13 7.61
C THR A 74 -15.53 19.52 7.64
N VAL A 75 -14.65 18.59 8.00
CA VAL A 75 -13.19 18.78 7.88
C VAL A 75 -12.76 18.37 6.49
N GLY A 76 -12.18 19.31 5.74
CA GLY A 76 -11.49 19.01 4.49
C GLY A 76 -10.07 18.53 4.76
N TYR A 77 -9.59 17.60 3.92
CA TYR A 77 -8.21 17.09 3.98
C TYR A 77 -7.53 17.32 2.63
N PHE A 78 -6.29 17.78 2.66
CA PHE A 78 -5.49 17.93 1.45
C PHE A 78 -4.83 16.59 1.10
N GLY A 79 -5.14 16.06 -0.08
CA GLY A 79 -4.49 14.86 -0.60
C GLY A 79 -3.11 15.18 -1.19
N ASP A 80 -2.14 14.31 -0.94
CA ASP A 80 -0.78 14.35 -1.51
C ASP A 80 -0.55 13.20 -2.52
N GLY A 81 -1.51 12.28 -2.64
CA GLY A 81 -1.46 11.18 -3.60
C GLY A 81 -2.58 10.17 -3.38
N LYS A 82 -3.02 9.52 -4.45
CA LYS A 82 -3.94 8.39 -4.39
C LYS A 82 -3.65 7.42 -5.54
N GLY A 83 -3.94 6.14 -5.33
CA GLY A 83 -3.81 5.15 -6.38
C GLY A 83 -4.12 3.75 -5.88
N ASN A 84 -4.05 2.80 -6.79
CA ASN A 84 -4.22 1.39 -6.53
C ASN A 84 -3.23 0.60 -7.39
N GLY A 85 -3.15 -0.70 -7.16
CA GLY A 85 -2.34 -1.58 -7.98
C GLY A 85 -2.02 -2.87 -7.25
N VAL A 86 -0.84 -3.43 -7.53
CA VAL A 86 -0.38 -4.69 -6.95
C VAL A 86 0.79 -4.47 -5.99
N TYR A 87 0.83 -5.25 -4.92
CA TYR A 87 1.92 -5.21 -3.96
C TYR A 87 2.72 -6.52 -3.95
N SER A 88 3.93 -6.43 -3.42
CA SER A 88 4.79 -7.58 -3.13
C SER A 88 5.59 -7.32 -1.86
N ILE A 89 5.92 -8.37 -1.12
CA ILE A 89 6.84 -8.28 0.02
C ILE A 89 8.23 -8.73 -0.44
N LEU A 90 9.24 -7.90 -0.22
CA LEU A 90 10.64 -8.16 -0.56
C LEU A 90 11.53 -7.66 0.57
N ASP A 91 12.32 -8.55 1.17
CA ASP A 91 13.29 -8.23 2.23
C ASP A 91 12.71 -7.39 3.38
N GLY A 92 11.51 -7.76 3.85
CA GLY A 92 10.81 -7.04 4.93
C GLY A 92 10.22 -5.68 4.51
N ASN A 93 10.21 -5.38 3.21
CA ASN A 93 9.59 -4.18 2.66
C ASN A 93 8.31 -4.52 1.89
N LEU A 94 7.27 -3.72 2.10
CA LEU A 94 6.08 -3.66 1.26
C LEU A 94 6.35 -2.77 0.05
N VAL A 95 6.39 -3.38 -1.13
CA VAL A 95 6.59 -2.71 -2.41
C VAL A 95 5.25 -2.57 -3.13
N LEU A 96 4.86 -1.34 -3.43
CA LEU A 96 3.61 -0.98 -4.11
C LEU A 96 3.91 -0.61 -5.56
N LYS A 97 3.31 -1.34 -6.51
CA LYS A 97 3.35 -1.01 -7.94
C LYS A 97 1.99 -0.48 -8.37
N PHE A 98 1.96 0.81 -8.69
CA PHE A 98 0.73 1.50 -9.05
C PHE A 98 0.28 1.12 -10.46
N GLU A 99 -1.00 0.84 -10.62
CA GLU A 99 -1.63 0.78 -11.93
C GLU A 99 -1.76 2.20 -12.47
N VAL A 100 -1.07 2.48 -13.57
CA VAL A 100 -1.14 3.76 -14.26
C VAL A 100 -2.10 3.61 -15.44
N ASP A 101 -3.25 4.28 -15.38
CA ASP A 101 -4.17 4.32 -16.51
C ASP A 101 -3.64 5.28 -17.58
N VAL A 102 -2.97 4.68 -18.58
CA VAL A 102 -2.33 5.37 -19.70
C VAL A 102 -3.35 6.06 -20.62
N SER A 103 -4.62 5.63 -20.59
CA SER A 103 -5.67 6.18 -21.47
C SER A 103 -6.12 7.59 -21.08
N SER A 104 -5.88 8.00 -19.82
CA SER A 104 -6.17 9.34 -19.30
C SER A 104 -5.01 10.35 -19.47
N ILE A 105 -3.89 9.92 -20.05
CA ILE A 105 -2.63 10.69 -20.20
C ILE A 105 -2.67 11.59 -21.43
N THR A 106 -3.64 12.50 -21.51
CA THR A 106 -3.64 13.49 -22.59
C THR A 106 -3.07 14.85 -22.19
N THR A 107 -2.92 15.18 -20.89
CA THR A 107 -2.54 16.57 -20.53
C THR A 107 -1.74 16.82 -19.23
N LYS A 108 -1.34 15.82 -18.44
CA LYS A 108 -0.57 16.09 -17.21
C LYS A 108 0.74 15.31 -17.20
N LYS A 109 1.85 16.03 -17.04
CA LYS A 109 3.19 15.48 -16.78
C LYS A 109 3.05 14.28 -15.84
N ILE A 110 3.44 13.11 -16.32
CA ILE A 110 3.54 11.91 -15.49
C ILE A 110 4.50 12.26 -14.36
N ASP A 111 4.01 12.20 -13.11
CA ASP A 111 4.92 12.19 -11.97
C ASP A 111 5.61 10.83 -11.99
N THR A 112 6.81 10.79 -12.58
CA THR A 112 7.65 9.59 -12.74
C THR A 112 7.98 8.90 -11.42
N ARG A 113 7.67 9.53 -10.28
CA ARG A 113 7.73 8.91 -8.96
C ARG A 113 6.70 7.78 -8.79
N LEU A 114 5.54 7.86 -9.44
CA LEU A 114 4.51 6.82 -9.36
C LEU A 114 4.83 5.58 -10.21
N SER A 115 5.56 5.76 -11.32
CA SER A 115 5.97 4.63 -12.19
C SER A 115 7.03 3.74 -11.54
N ASN A 116 7.82 4.26 -10.60
CA ASN A 116 8.88 3.50 -9.93
C ASN A 116 8.35 2.65 -8.75
N GLY A 117 7.06 2.81 -8.41
CA GLY A 117 6.48 2.21 -7.23
C GLY A 117 6.92 2.91 -5.92
N LEU A 118 6.31 2.50 -4.81
CA LEU A 118 6.69 2.95 -3.47
C LEU A 118 7.15 1.76 -2.64
N SER A 119 8.08 1.97 -1.72
CA SER A 119 8.56 0.94 -0.81
C SER A 119 8.47 1.44 0.63
N PHE A 120 7.96 0.59 1.51
CA PHE A 120 7.81 0.86 2.95
C PHE A 120 8.39 -0.30 3.73
N LYS A 121 9.18 -0.02 4.78
CA LYS A 121 9.55 -1.07 5.73
C LYS A 121 8.30 -1.51 6.48
N LEU A 122 8.05 -2.82 6.59
CA LEU A 122 6.90 -3.33 7.32
C LEU A 122 6.93 -2.91 8.80
N SER A 123 8.12 -2.77 9.38
CA SER A 123 8.32 -2.29 10.77
C SER A 123 7.90 -0.84 11.01
N GLU A 124 7.72 -0.04 9.95
CA GLU A 124 7.29 1.36 10.02
C GLU A 124 5.78 1.51 9.73
N LEU A 125 5.09 0.40 9.51
CA LEU A 125 3.66 0.34 9.29
C LEU A 125 2.95 -0.15 10.54
N GLU A 126 1.88 0.54 10.88
CA GLU A 126 0.99 0.16 11.97
C GLU A 126 -0.34 -0.32 11.39
N ILE A 127 -0.91 -1.36 11.99
CA ILE A 127 -2.25 -1.84 11.65
C ILE A 127 -3.27 -0.90 12.31
N LEU A 128 -4.26 -0.49 11.51
CA LEU A 128 -5.31 0.41 11.91
C LEU A 128 -6.61 -0.39 11.99
N ASP A 129 -6.93 -0.83 13.21
CA ASP A 129 -8.21 -1.47 13.51
C ASP A 129 -9.32 -0.40 13.49
N ASP A 130 -10.34 -0.61 12.66
CA ASP A 130 -11.49 0.31 12.53
C ASP A 130 -12.46 0.19 13.72
#